data_AF-A0A9W4DYJ6-F1
#
_entry.id   AF-A0A9W4DYJ6-F1
#
_cell.length_a   1.000
_cell.length_b   1.000
_cell.length_c   1.000
_cell.angle_alpha   90.00
_cell.angle_beta   90.00
_cell.angle_gamma   90.00
#
_symmetry.space_group_name_H-M   'P 1'
#
loop_
_entity.id
_entity.type
_entity.pdbx_description
1 polymer ?
#
loop_
_entity_poly.entity_id
_entity_poly.type
_entity_poly.pdbx_seq_one_letter_code
_entity_poly.pdbx_strand_id
1 'polypeptide(L)'
;MSYDLEWVDLPEPAASGRARYDACDWLDAPPCPHDPPCLDTYLTLAAPYQFHVTIFSMDRYIAGMHWAGMCFDAEPQPFTARQYSHEEWPAASPAEQQAHCDARLAYHAQRVPGRTGIPVFKLTSNGPWTVTAEEIEEALTAHDAAPAELHAQLASDNEYWPLWVDWLRTCREHGGFRLE
;
A
#
# COMPACT_ATOMS: atom_id res chain seq x y z
N MET A 1 14.42 3.39 -8.08
CA MET A 1 12.99 3.53 -7.74
C MET A 1 12.56 2.18 -7.21
N SER A 2 12.23 2.15 -5.92
CA SER A 2 11.70 1.00 -5.19
C SER A 2 10.29 1.34 -4.73
N TYR A 3 9.51 0.31 -4.43
CA TYR A 3 8.25 0.42 -3.73
C TYR A 3 8.46 -0.12 -2.32
N ASP A 4 7.95 0.62 -1.35
CA ASP A 4 7.92 0.19 0.04
C ASP A 4 6.48 -0.23 0.36
N LEU A 5 6.29 -1.55 0.57
CA LEU A 5 4.99 -2.11 0.89
C LEU A 5 4.91 -2.31 2.40
N GLU A 6 3.97 -1.69 3.08
CA GLU A 6 3.83 -1.75 4.54
C GLU A 6 2.46 -2.28 4.96
N TRP A 7 2.38 -3.07 6.02
CA TRP A 7 1.09 -3.49 6.58
C TRP A 7 0.19 -2.29 6.94
N VAL A 8 -1.11 -2.42 6.68
CA VAL A 8 -2.08 -1.40 7.10
C VAL A 8 -2.21 -1.36 8.63
N ASP A 9 -2.30 -2.53 9.27
CA ASP A 9 -2.38 -2.69 10.71
C ASP A 9 -0.99 -3.01 11.31
N LEU A 10 -0.19 -1.96 11.49
CA LEU A 10 1.11 -2.06 12.15
C LEU A 10 0.93 -2.43 13.63
N PRO A 11 1.72 -3.37 14.18
CA PRO A 11 1.71 -3.62 15.61
C PRO A 11 2.45 -2.52 16.37
N GLU A 12 2.19 -2.39 17.67
CA GLU A 12 3.01 -1.56 18.56
C GLU A 12 4.42 -2.16 18.72
N PRO A 13 5.49 -1.34 18.78
CA PRO A 13 5.48 0.13 18.82
C PRO A 13 5.48 0.84 17.44
N ALA A 14 5.44 0.09 16.33
CA ALA A 14 5.55 0.65 14.98
C ALA A 14 4.37 1.57 14.62
N ALA A 15 3.14 1.21 15.03
CA ALA A 15 1.96 2.07 14.85
C ALA A 15 2.12 3.45 15.49
N SER A 16 2.54 3.50 16.75
CA SER A 16 2.84 4.77 17.43
C SER A 16 3.97 5.54 16.76
N GLY A 17 5.00 4.83 16.25
CA GLY A 17 6.08 5.42 15.46
C GLY A 17 5.58 6.09 14.19
N ARG A 18 4.72 5.41 13.42
CA ARG A 18 4.08 5.91 12.20
C ARG A 18 3.25 7.14 12.47
N ALA A 19 2.34 7.09 13.46
CA ALA A 19 1.48 8.22 13.81
C ALA A 19 2.30 9.46 14.21
N ARG A 20 3.43 9.26 14.90
CA ARG A 20 4.34 10.34 15.27
C ARG A 20 5.09 10.89 14.06
N TYR A 21 5.52 10.03 13.15
CA TYR A 21 6.14 10.43 11.87
C TYR A 21 5.15 11.26 11.04
N ASP A 22 3.94 10.75 10.78
CA ASP A 22 2.91 11.44 10.01
C ASP A 22 2.53 12.81 10.62
N ALA A 23 2.55 12.92 11.96
CA ALA A 23 2.30 14.18 12.66
C ALA A 23 3.46 15.19 12.55
N CYS A 24 4.68 14.73 12.23
CA CYS A 24 5.86 15.58 12.02
C CYS A 24 6.11 15.89 10.54
N ASP A 25 5.73 14.98 9.64
CA ASP A 25 5.94 15.07 8.19
C ASP A 25 4.92 16.00 7.53
N TRP A 26 4.98 17.27 7.94
CA TRP A 26 4.32 18.34 7.22
C TRP A 26 5.19 18.72 6.04
N LEU A 27 4.65 18.56 4.82
CA LEU A 27 5.22 19.11 3.60
C LEU A 27 5.64 20.57 3.84
N ASP A 28 6.95 20.82 3.81
CA ASP A 28 7.65 22.11 4.03
C ASP A 28 7.92 22.56 5.48
N ALA A 29 7.74 21.71 6.49
CA ALA A 29 8.17 22.03 7.86
C ALA A 29 9.70 21.97 8.04
N PRO A 30 10.27 22.71 9.00
CA PRO A 30 11.67 22.53 9.41
C PRO A 30 11.94 21.06 9.80
N PRO A 31 13.20 20.60 9.72
CA PRO A 31 13.56 19.23 10.06
C PRO A 31 12.98 18.84 11.42
N CYS A 32 12.47 17.61 11.50
CA CYS A 32 11.82 17.06 12.69
C CYS A 32 12.61 17.44 13.96
N PRO A 33 12.01 18.14 14.94
CA PRO A 33 12.73 18.66 16.10
C PRO A 33 13.12 17.58 17.12
N HIS A 34 12.79 16.31 16.85
CA HIS A 34 13.04 15.19 17.74
C HIS A 34 14.40 14.56 17.45
N ASP A 35 15.07 14.09 18.52
CA ASP A 35 16.34 13.37 18.47
C ASP A 35 16.18 12.01 19.20
N PRO A 36 16.27 10.87 18.50
CA PRO A 36 16.48 10.74 17.05
C PRO A 36 15.29 11.24 16.22
N PRO A 37 15.48 11.55 14.92
CA PRO A 37 14.40 11.94 14.02
C PRO A 37 13.26 10.93 14.01
N CYS A 38 12.01 11.41 13.92
CA CYS A 38 10.84 10.54 13.92
C CYS A 38 10.84 9.56 12.74
N LEU A 39 11.31 9.98 11.56
CA LEU A 39 11.45 9.12 10.40
C LEU A 39 12.39 7.94 10.69
N ASP A 40 13.61 8.20 11.16
CA ASP A 40 14.59 7.14 11.46
C ASP A 40 14.07 6.15 12.50
N THR A 41 13.42 6.69 13.54
CA THR A 41 12.78 5.87 14.58
C THR A 41 11.70 4.99 13.98
N TYR A 42 10.79 5.57 13.19
CA TYR A 42 9.70 4.85 12.55
C TYR A 42 10.20 3.78 11.58
N LEU A 43 11.11 4.12 10.65
CA LEU A 43 11.66 3.17 9.68
C LEU A 43 12.33 1.98 10.38
N THR A 44 13.04 2.21 11.48
CA THR A 44 13.63 1.13 12.28
C THR A 44 12.56 0.21 12.88
N LEU A 45 11.47 0.78 13.38
CA LEU A 45 10.36 0.01 13.97
C LEU A 45 9.51 -0.71 12.92
N ALA A 46 9.36 -0.13 11.73
CA ALA A 46 8.52 -0.62 10.66
C ALA A 46 9.20 -1.66 9.76
N ALA A 47 10.54 -1.70 9.72
CA ALA A 47 11.31 -2.59 8.87
C ALA A 47 10.84 -4.07 8.86
N PRO A 48 10.41 -4.70 9.98
CA PRO A 48 9.90 -6.08 9.96
C PRO A 48 8.52 -6.25 9.29
N TYR A 49 7.80 -5.15 9.10
CA TYR A 49 6.43 -5.09 8.56
C TYR A 49 6.40 -4.48 7.17
N GLN A 50 7.56 -4.46 6.51
CA GLN A 50 7.75 -3.93 5.19
C GLN A 50 8.27 -5.00 4.24
N PHE A 51 7.87 -4.89 2.97
CA PHE A 51 8.37 -5.69 1.87
C PHE A 51 8.87 -4.75 0.78
N HIS A 52 10.19 -4.71 0.61
CA HIS A 52 10.83 -3.82 -0.35
C HIS A 52 10.95 -4.49 -1.71
N VAL A 53 10.47 -3.84 -2.76
CA VAL A 53 10.60 -4.35 -4.13
C VAL A 53 11.14 -3.28 -5.05
N THR A 54 12.05 -3.68 -5.95
CA THR A 54 12.47 -2.80 -7.04
C THR A 54 11.36 -2.69 -8.08
N ILE A 55 11.37 -1.63 -8.89
CA ILE A 55 10.42 -1.50 -10.00
C ILE A 55 10.44 -2.72 -10.94
N PHE A 56 11.62 -3.27 -11.23
CA PHE A 56 11.76 -4.46 -12.07
C PHE A 56 11.19 -5.72 -11.40
N SER A 57 11.33 -5.85 -10.09
CA SER A 57 10.74 -6.96 -9.32
C SER A 57 9.23 -6.85 -9.30
N MET A 58 8.70 -5.63 -9.11
CA MET A 58 7.27 -5.36 -9.13
C MET A 58 6.63 -5.73 -10.48
N ASP A 59 7.25 -5.36 -11.60
CA ASP A 59 6.77 -5.74 -12.93
C ASP A 59 6.65 -7.26 -13.10
N ARG A 60 7.59 -8.03 -12.54
CA ARG A 60 7.55 -9.51 -12.57
C ARG A 60 6.43 -10.06 -11.69
N TYR A 61 6.18 -9.48 -10.52
CA TYR A 61 5.04 -9.88 -9.68
C TYR A 61 3.72 -9.56 -10.38
N ILE A 62 3.55 -8.37 -10.94
CA ILE A 62 2.35 -7.98 -11.67
C ILE A 62 2.11 -8.91 -12.86
N ALA A 63 3.14 -9.22 -13.65
CA ALA A 63 3.02 -10.16 -14.75
C ALA A 63 2.50 -11.52 -14.25
N GLY A 64 3.12 -12.09 -13.21
CA GLY A 64 2.67 -13.35 -12.61
C GLY A 64 1.24 -13.30 -12.08
N MET A 65 0.87 -12.18 -11.45
CA MET A 65 -0.49 -11.92 -10.95
C MET A 65 -1.51 -11.88 -12.09
N HIS A 66 -1.19 -11.29 -13.24
CA HIS A 66 -2.06 -11.32 -14.42
C HIS A 66 -2.29 -12.75 -14.92
N TRP A 67 -1.21 -13.54 -15.06
CA TRP A 67 -1.32 -14.93 -15.49
C TRP A 67 -2.19 -15.77 -14.55
N ALA A 68 -2.09 -15.52 -13.24
CA ALA A 68 -2.88 -16.19 -12.22
C ALA A 68 -4.28 -15.57 -11.99
N GLY A 69 -4.66 -14.51 -12.71
CA GLY A 69 -5.95 -13.82 -12.52
C GLY A 69 -6.09 -13.07 -11.19
N MET A 70 -4.99 -12.76 -10.53
CA MET A 70 -4.93 -12.11 -9.22
C MET A 70 -5.11 -10.59 -9.27
N CYS A 71 -4.87 -9.99 -10.44
CA CYS A 71 -4.98 -8.55 -10.66
C CYS A 71 -5.72 -8.24 -11.95
N PHE A 72 -6.10 -6.97 -12.09
CA PHE A 72 -6.79 -6.50 -13.29
C PHE A 72 -6.45 -5.06 -13.65
N ASP A 73 -6.51 -4.75 -14.94
CA ASP A 73 -6.33 -3.39 -15.44
C ASP A 73 -7.54 -2.51 -15.15
N ALA A 74 -7.26 -1.36 -14.55
CA ALA A 74 -8.20 -0.28 -14.30
C ALA A 74 -7.44 1.04 -14.11
N GLU A 75 -8.17 2.15 -14.18
CA GLU A 75 -7.65 3.49 -13.89
C GLU A 75 -8.17 3.95 -12.52
N PRO A 76 -7.38 4.73 -11.76
CA PRO A 76 -7.85 5.34 -10.54
C PRO A 76 -8.98 6.33 -10.84
N GLN A 77 -10.04 6.28 -10.05
CA GLN A 77 -11.01 7.36 -9.99
C GLN A 77 -10.31 8.64 -9.51
N PRO A 78 -10.70 9.83 -9.99
CA PRO A 78 -10.07 11.08 -9.58
C PRO A 78 -10.41 11.45 -8.13
N PHE A 79 -9.51 12.17 -7.47
CA PHE A 79 -9.76 12.74 -6.15
C PHE A 79 -10.68 13.95 -6.28
N THR A 80 -11.86 13.91 -5.66
CA THR A 80 -12.91 14.92 -5.84
C THR A 80 -13.10 15.84 -4.64
N ALA A 81 -12.49 15.54 -3.50
CA ALA A 81 -12.60 16.41 -2.33
C ALA A 81 -11.82 17.71 -2.53
N ARG A 82 -12.20 18.75 -1.77
CA ARG A 82 -11.51 20.04 -1.79
C ARG A 82 -10.03 19.84 -1.48
N GLN A 83 -9.18 20.42 -2.32
CA GLN A 83 -7.76 20.53 -2.08
C GLN A 83 -7.48 21.80 -1.28
N TYR A 84 -6.60 21.69 -0.29
CA TYR A 84 -6.12 22.83 0.50
C TYR A 84 -4.71 23.16 0.06
N SER A 85 -4.42 24.43 -0.13
CA SER A 85 -3.03 24.90 -0.21
C SER A 85 -2.34 24.79 1.15
N HIS A 86 -1.01 24.89 1.16
CA HIS A 86 -0.20 24.91 2.38
C HIS A 86 -0.64 26.02 3.36
N GLU A 87 -1.12 27.16 2.86
CA GLU A 87 -1.59 28.28 3.68
C GLU A 87 -3.02 28.06 4.21
N GLU A 88 -3.88 27.40 3.43
CA GLU A 88 -5.27 27.16 3.82
C GLU A 88 -5.42 26.03 4.84
N TRP A 89 -4.58 24.99 4.77
CA TRP A 89 -4.71 23.82 5.62
C TRP A 89 -4.64 24.12 7.12
N PRO A 90 -3.66 24.91 7.62
CA PRO A 90 -3.60 25.28 9.04
C PRO A 90 -4.79 26.13 9.50
N ALA A 91 -5.46 26.82 8.57
CA ALA A 91 -6.62 27.66 8.86
C ALA A 91 -7.96 26.91 8.77
N ALA A 92 -7.98 25.71 8.19
CA ALA A 92 -9.17 24.87 8.12
C ALA A 92 -9.63 24.46 9.52
N SER A 93 -10.95 24.37 9.72
CA SER A 93 -11.48 23.86 10.98
C SER A 93 -11.12 22.39 11.20
N PRO A 94 -11.06 21.90 12.45
CA PRO A 94 -10.78 20.49 12.72
C PRO A 94 -11.72 19.52 11.99
N ALA A 95 -12.99 19.89 11.80
CA ALA A 95 -13.96 19.09 11.06
C ALA A 95 -13.65 19.02 9.56
N GLU A 96 -13.21 20.15 8.97
CA GLU A 96 -12.77 20.20 7.57
C GLU A 96 -11.49 19.39 7.35
N GLN A 97 -10.55 19.46 8.28
CA GLN A 97 -9.33 18.67 8.24
C GLN A 97 -9.64 17.18 8.32
N GLN A 98 -10.47 16.77 9.28
CA GLN A 98 -10.87 15.36 9.42
C GLN A 98 -11.57 14.85 8.15
N ALA A 99 -12.54 15.60 7.62
CA ALA A 99 -13.26 15.20 6.41
C ALA A 99 -12.33 15.07 5.19
N HIS A 100 -11.32 15.92 5.08
CA HIS A 100 -10.30 15.82 4.02
C HIS A 100 -9.41 14.59 4.20
N CYS A 101 -8.96 14.31 5.43
CA CYS A 101 -8.20 13.10 5.75
C CYS A 101 -9.01 11.82 5.43
N ASP A 102 -10.27 11.77 5.85
CA ASP A 102 -11.18 10.65 5.55
C ASP A 102 -11.36 10.45 4.04
N ALA A 103 -11.53 11.55 3.30
CA ALA A 103 -11.64 11.51 1.84
C ALA A 103 -10.35 11.00 1.17
N ARG A 104 -9.18 11.40 1.67
CA ARG A 104 -7.88 10.90 1.18
C ARG A 104 -7.72 9.42 1.45
N LEU A 105 -8.04 8.95 2.67
CA LEU A 105 -8.00 7.53 3.00
C LEU A 105 -8.92 6.71 2.10
N ALA A 106 -10.16 7.17 1.88
CA ALA A 106 -11.10 6.52 0.97
C ALA A 106 -10.61 6.51 -0.49
N TYR A 107 -9.96 7.59 -0.93
CA TYR A 107 -9.36 7.67 -2.27
C TYR A 107 -8.20 6.70 -2.46
N HIS A 108 -7.29 6.59 -1.48
CA HIS A 108 -6.16 5.67 -1.54
C HIS A 108 -6.60 4.20 -1.43
N ALA A 109 -7.69 3.93 -0.71
CA ALA A 109 -8.30 2.60 -0.58
C ALA A 109 -9.41 2.31 -1.62
N GLN A 110 -9.56 3.14 -2.65
CA GLN A 110 -10.65 3.01 -3.62
C GLN A 110 -10.69 1.63 -4.27
N ARG A 111 -11.90 1.12 -4.54
CA ARG A 111 -12.14 -0.15 -5.23
C ARG A 111 -12.89 0.09 -6.53
N VAL A 112 -12.77 -0.84 -7.47
CA VAL A 112 -13.47 -0.79 -8.76
C VAL A 112 -14.69 -1.72 -8.71
N PRO A 113 -15.93 -1.19 -8.72
CA PRO A 113 -17.13 -2.01 -8.57
C PRO A 113 -17.24 -3.10 -9.64
N GLY A 114 -17.63 -4.31 -9.22
CA GLY A 114 -17.85 -5.45 -10.11
C GLY A 114 -16.57 -6.09 -10.67
N ARG A 115 -15.40 -5.74 -10.13
CA ARG A 115 -14.11 -6.36 -10.44
C ARG A 115 -13.57 -7.06 -9.20
N THR A 116 -12.74 -8.07 -9.43
CA THR A 116 -12.21 -8.96 -8.40
C THR A 116 -10.69 -9.02 -8.53
N GLY A 117 -9.99 -8.95 -7.39
CA GLY A 117 -8.53 -8.97 -7.30
C GLY A 117 -7.95 -7.56 -7.10
N ILE A 118 -6.64 -7.43 -7.30
CA ILE A 118 -5.93 -6.18 -7.05
C ILE A 118 -5.92 -5.30 -8.32
N PRO A 119 -6.38 -4.05 -8.27
CA PRO A 119 -6.25 -3.12 -9.40
C PRO A 119 -4.77 -2.79 -9.67
N VAL A 120 -4.32 -2.97 -10.91
CA VAL A 120 -2.89 -2.79 -11.28
C VAL A 120 -2.38 -1.38 -11.01
N PHE A 121 -3.22 -0.35 -11.16
CA PHE A 121 -2.79 1.04 -10.92
C PHE A 121 -2.28 1.27 -9.49
N LYS A 122 -2.75 0.48 -8.50
CA LYS A 122 -2.26 0.56 -7.12
C LYS A 122 -0.83 0.05 -6.97
N LEU A 123 -0.38 -0.82 -7.87
CA LEU A 123 0.95 -1.44 -7.85
C LEU A 123 1.97 -0.71 -8.74
N THR A 124 1.53 0.20 -9.61
CA THR A 124 2.37 0.80 -10.66
C THR A 124 2.44 2.31 -10.66
N SER A 125 1.55 3.01 -9.94
CA SER A 125 1.49 4.48 -9.97
C SER A 125 1.98 5.12 -8.67
N ASN A 126 2.52 6.33 -8.79
CA ASN A 126 3.22 7.08 -7.73
C ASN A 126 2.27 7.72 -6.68
N GLY A 127 1.22 7.04 -6.27
CA GLY A 127 0.36 7.49 -5.17
C GLY A 127 0.63 6.63 -3.94
N PRO A 128 0.39 7.15 -2.72
CA PRO A 128 0.14 6.22 -1.65
C PRO A 128 -1.13 5.45 -2.01
N TRP A 129 -1.05 4.13 -2.12
CA TRP A 129 -2.19 3.28 -2.43
C TRP A 129 -2.38 2.27 -1.33
N THR A 130 -3.64 1.98 -0.99
CA THR A 130 -3.96 0.91 -0.07
C THR A 130 -4.57 -0.24 -0.85
N VAL A 131 -3.88 -1.37 -0.85
CA VAL A 131 -4.44 -2.66 -1.26
C VAL A 131 -5.10 -3.28 -0.04
N THR A 132 -6.41 -3.42 -0.09
CA THR A 132 -7.23 -3.85 1.06
C THR A 132 -7.16 -5.37 1.26
N ALA A 133 -7.44 -5.85 2.48
CA ALA A 133 -7.54 -7.29 2.76
C ALA A 133 -8.53 -8.02 1.83
N GLU A 134 -9.63 -7.38 1.42
CA GLU A 134 -10.61 -7.98 0.52
C GLU A 134 -10.05 -8.17 -0.90
N GLU A 135 -9.36 -7.17 -1.45
CA GLU A 135 -8.70 -7.29 -2.76
C GLU A 135 -7.59 -8.37 -2.73
N ILE A 136 -6.89 -8.50 -1.61
CA ILE A 136 -5.88 -9.55 -1.40
C ILE A 136 -6.54 -10.93 -1.32
N GLU A 137 -7.64 -11.08 -0.59
CA GLU A 137 -8.37 -12.35 -0.48
C GLU A 137 -8.89 -12.81 -1.84
N GLU A 138 -9.45 -11.88 -2.62
CA GLU A 138 -9.87 -12.12 -4.00
C GLU A 138 -8.70 -12.57 -4.89
N ALA A 139 -7.55 -11.91 -4.77
CA ALA A 139 -6.34 -12.27 -5.49
C ALA A 139 -5.82 -13.66 -5.10
N LEU A 140 -5.76 -13.97 -3.79
CA LEU A 140 -5.32 -15.27 -3.30
C LEU A 140 -6.28 -16.39 -3.69
N THR A 141 -7.59 -16.13 -3.70
CA THR A 141 -8.60 -17.08 -4.19
C THR A 141 -8.34 -17.43 -5.66
N ALA A 142 -8.04 -16.43 -6.51
CA ALA A 142 -7.69 -16.67 -7.91
C ALA A 142 -6.38 -17.48 -8.03
N HIS A 143 -5.37 -17.16 -7.21
CA HIS A 143 -4.12 -17.91 -7.15
C HIS A 143 -4.36 -19.38 -6.78
N ASP A 144 -5.10 -19.66 -5.72
CA ASP A 144 -5.34 -21.02 -5.23
C ASP A 144 -6.18 -21.86 -6.21
N ALA A 145 -7.03 -21.20 -7.03
CA ALA A 145 -7.81 -21.85 -8.09
C ALA A 145 -7.00 -22.14 -9.37
N ALA A 146 -5.79 -21.58 -9.51
CA ALA A 146 -4.97 -21.78 -10.69
C ALA A 146 -4.41 -23.22 -10.78
N PRO A 147 -4.17 -23.75 -11.99
CA PRO A 147 -3.59 -25.08 -12.17
C PRO A 147 -2.20 -25.22 -11.56
N ALA A 148 -1.87 -26.41 -11.08
CA ALA A 148 -0.56 -26.71 -10.48
C ALA A 148 0.61 -26.44 -11.45
N GLU A 149 0.41 -26.64 -12.75
CA GLU A 149 1.39 -26.33 -13.79
C GLU A 149 1.71 -24.82 -13.83
N LEU A 150 0.70 -23.97 -13.63
CA LEU A 150 0.92 -22.52 -13.56
C LEU A 150 1.67 -22.14 -12.29
N HIS A 151 1.35 -22.75 -11.14
CA HIS A 151 2.12 -22.52 -9.91
C HIS A 151 3.59 -22.89 -10.07
N ALA A 152 3.87 -24.05 -10.68
CA ALA A 152 5.23 -24.50 -10.95
C ALA A 152 5.96 -23.54 -11.92
N GLN A 153 5.27 -23.08 -12.96
CA GLN A 153 5.82 -22.12 -13.92
C GLN A 153 6.16 -20.78 -13.24
N LEU A 154 5.24 -20.22 -12.44
CA LEU A 154 5.45 -18.95 -11.76
C LEU A 154 6.62 -19.01 -10.77
N ALA A 155 6.74 -20.11 -10.02
CA ALA A 155 7.86 -20.33 -9.10
C ALA A 155 9.20 -20.53 -9.84
N SER A 156 9.19 -21.13 -11.04
CA SER A 156 10.37 -21.27 -11.88
C SER A 156 10.80 -19.95 -12.53
N ASP A 157 9.82 -19.18 -13.03
CA ASP A 157 10.07 -17.91 -13.72
C ASP A 157 10.42 -16.79 -12.76
N ASN A 158 10.01 -16.88 -11.49
CA ASN A 158 10.35 -15.94 -10.44
C ASN A 158 10.56 -16.68 -9.11
N GLU A 159 11.81 -16.88 -8.72
CA GLU A 159 12.18 -17.58 -7.48
C GLU A 159 11.58 -16.95 -6.21
N TYR A 160 11.23 -15.66 -6.26
CA TYR A 160 10.61 -14.92 -5.16
C TYR A 160 9.07 -14.94 -5.20
N TRP A 161 8.46 -15.63 -6.17
CA TRP A 161 7.00 -15.77 -6.25
C TRP A 161 6.37 -16.36 -4.98
N PRO A 162 6.91 -17.45 -4.38
CA PRO A 162 6.36 -17.97 -3.13
C PRO A 162 6.38 -16.93 -1.99
N LEU A 163 7.47 -16.16 -1.87
CA LEU A 163 7.58 -15.11 -0.85
C LEU A 163 6.53 -14.01 -1.04
N TRP A 164 6.23 -13.66 -2.29
CA TRP A 164 5.18 -12.69 -2.60
C TRP A 164 3.79 -13.18 -2.19
N VAL A 165 3.47 -14.44 -2.51
CA VAL A 165 2.17 -15.02 -2.12
C VAL A 165 2.07 -15.12 -0.59
N ASP A 166 3.13 -15.51 0.10
CA ASP A 166 3.15 -15.58 1.57
C ASP A 166 3.07 -14.19 2.22
N TRP A 167 3.70 -13.18 1.61
CA TRP A 167 3.54 -11.78 2.00
C TRP A 167 2.08 -11.33 1.88
N LEU A 168 1.43 -11.59 0.74
CA LEU A 168 0.00 -11.27 0.54
C LEU A 168 -0.88 -11.95 1.59
N ARG A 169 -0.66 -13.25 1.87
CA ARG A 169 -1.38 -13.97 2.93
C ARG A 169 -1.22 -13.29 4.29
N THR A 170 -0.02 -12.83 4.60
CA THR A 170 0.25 -12.12 5.86
C THR A 170 -0.47 -10.77 5.88
N CYS A 171 -0.35 -9.97 4.82
CA CYS A 171 -1.02 -8.67 4.71
C CYS A 171 -2.54 -8.77 4.83
N ARG A 172 -3.16 -9.84 4.32
CA ARG A 172 -4.60 -10.09 4.49
C ARG A 172 -5.01 -10.09 5.97
N GLU A 173 -4.22 -10.74 6.82
CA GLU A 173 -4.47 -10.80 8.28
C GLU A 173 -4.24 -9.45 8.97
N HIS A 174 -3.51 -8.53 8.31
CA HIS A 174 -3.18 -7.18 8.79
C HIS A 174 -3.94 -6.07 8.06
N GLY A 175 -5.12 -6.39 7.51
CA GLY A 175 -6.01 -5.39 6.88
C GLY A 175 -5.61 -4.93 5.49
N GLY A 176 -4.48 -5.43 4.95
CA GLY A 176 -3.93 -5.05 3.67
C GLY A 176 -2.50 -4.51 3.75
N PHE A 177 -2.08 -3.83 2.70
CA PHE A 177 -0.82 -3.07 2.70
C PHE A 177 -0.95 -1.73 1.99
N ARG A 178 -0.10 -0.78 2.40
CA ARG A 178 0.13 0.51 1.76
C ARG A 178 1.34 0.39 0.83
N LEU A 179 1.28 1.02 -0.34
CA LEU A 179 2.45 1.26 -1.18
C LEU A 179 2.83 2.73 -1.06
N GLU A 180 4.11 3.01 -0.84
CA GLU A 180 4.72 4.35 -0.83
C GLU A 180 5.95 4.41 -1.75
#